data_AF-A0A7J5XMS2-F1
#
_entry.id   AF-A0A7J5XMS2-F1
#
_cell.length_a   1.000
_cell.length_b   1.000
_cell.length_c   1.000
_cell.angle_alpha   90.00
_cell.angle_beta   90.00
_cell.angle_gamma   90.00
#
_symmetry.space_group_name_H-M   'P 1'
#
loop_
_entity.id
_entity.type
_entity.pdbx_description
1 polymer ?
#
loop_
_entity_poly.entity_id
_entity_poly.type
_entity_poly.pdbx_seq_one_letter_code
_entity_poly.pdbx_strand_id
1 'polypeptide(L)'
;MVLLAHELGLGYAALKKISKVLGIPALHLKAYQRHDKRVTVAEIERGLESLHRTREQTHSDCARNFAGSSKAMEQESAKRMWASSVNRHQVRYTEMLSDGDSAAFREVVALNPYPGHEVVKLECINHAHKRMDTALRKISSQKKLGGKGVGKLTAKKCKTLQNYYRGAILNN
;
A
#
# COMPACT_ATOMS: atom_id res chain seq x y z
N MET A 1 -3.71 -16.03 21.36
CA MET A 1 -2.92 -15.30 20.34
C MET A 1 -1.57 -15.95 20.00
N VAL A 2 -1.16 -17.00 20.73
CA VAL A 2 0.02 -17.82 20.39
C VAL A 2 -0.19 -18.62 19.08
N LEU A 3 -1.45 -18.92 18.75
CA LEU A 3 -1.85 -19.65 17.54
C LEU A 3 -1.72 -18.88 16.21
N LEU A 4 -1.27 -17.62 16.18
CA LEU A 4 -1.20 -16.85 14.92
C LEU A 4 0.23 -16.55 14.45
N ALA A 5 1.21 -16.58 15.36
CA ALA A 5 2.58 -16.25 15.00
C ALA A 5 3.24 -17.38 14.17
N HIS A 6 2.90 -18.64 14.44
CA HIS A 6 3.45 -19.78 13.70
C HIS A 6 2.94 -19.87 12.25
N GLU A 7 1.82 -19.22 11.94
CA GLU A 7 1.26 -19.17 10.58
C GLU A 7 1.88 -18.02 9.73
N LEU A 8 2.61 -17.08 10.35
CA LEU A 8 3.30 -16.02 9.60
C LEU A 8 4.44 -16.63 8.77
N GLY A 9 4.38 -16.45 7.44
CA GLY A 9 5.39 -16.97 6.52
C GLY A 9 5.05 -18.32 5.88
N LEU A 10 3.90 -18.91 6.18
CA LEU A 10 3.43 -20.17 5.56
C LEU A 10 2.71 -19.95 4.21
N GLY A 11 3.11 -18.92 3.46
CA GLY A 11 2.49 -18.61 2.17
C GLY A 11 1.19 -17.80 2.25
N TYR A 12 0.60 -17.55 1.08
CA TYR A 12 -0.55 -16.66 0.92
C TYR A 12 -1.82 -17.12 1.66
N ALA A 13 -2.05 -18.44 1.73
CA ALA A 13 -3.23 -18.99 2.41
C ALA A 13 -3.23 -18.65 3.91
N ALA A 14 -2.05 -18.73 4.55
CA ALA A 14 -1.88 -18.34 5.94
C ALA A 14 -2.01 -16.82 6.13
N LEU A 15 -1.48 -16.02 5.19
CA LEU A 15 -1.67 -14.57 5.19
C LEU A 15 -3.17 -14.19 5.21
N LYS A 16 -4.00 -14.82 4.36
CA LYS A 16 -5.45 -14.59 4.35
C LYS A 16 -6.12 -14.94 5.67
N LYS A 17 -5.74 -16.08 6.28
CA LYS A 17 -6.29 -16.49 7.59
C LYS A 17 -5.99 -15.43 8.65
N ILE A 18 -4.74 -14.95 8.71
CA ILE A 18 -4.33 -13.91 9.65
C ILE A 18 -5.10 -12.61 9.41
N SER A 19 -5.25 -12.18 8.14
CA SER A 19 -6.04 -11.00 7.81
C SER A 19 -7.49 -11.12 8.28
N LYS A 20 -8.12 -12.28 8.09
CA LYS A 20 -9.49 -12.57 8.55
C LYS A 20 -9.59 -12.49 10.07
N VAL A 21 -8.65 -13.07 10.80
CA VAL A 21 -8.64 -13.05 12.28
C VAL A 21 -8.43 -11.64 12.84
N LEU A 22 -7.63 -10.82 12.15
CA LEU A 22 -7.41 -9.42 12.53
C LEU A 22 -8.52 -8.47 12.05
N GLY A 23 -9.49 -8.95 11.28
CA GLY A 23 -10.54 -8.13 10.71
C GLY A 23 -10.02 -7.06 9.74
N ILE A 24 -8.92 -7.35 9.03
CA ILE A 24 -8.33 -6.45 8.04
C ILE A 24 -8.50 -7.03 6.62
N PRO A 25 -8.62 -6.19 5.58
CA PRO A 25 -8.62 -6.66 4.20
C PRO A 25 -7.32 -7.45 3.91
N ALA A 26 -7.46 -8.60 3.26
CA ALA A 26 -6.32 -9.40 2.82
C ALA A 26 -5.57 -8.69 1.69
N LEU A 27 -4.24 -8.84 1.68
CA LEU A 27 -3.41 -8.38 0.57
C LEU A 27 -3.84 -9.10 -0.72
N HIS A 28 -3.91 -8.39 -1.84
CA HIS A 28 -4.22 -9.01 -3.13
C HIS A 28 -3.15 -10.03 -3.51
N LEU A 29 -3.53 -11.16 -4.12
CA LEU A 29 -2.60 -12.25 -4.47
C LEU A 29 -1.45 -11.74 -5.35
N LYS A 30 -1.74 -10.92 -6.36
CA LYS A 30 -0.69 -10.32 -7.22
C LYS A 30 0.27 -9.42 -6.44
N ALA A 31 -0.19 -8.70 -5.42
CA ALA A 31 0.68 -7.87 -4.59
C ALA A 31 1.52 -8.71 -3.61
N TYR A 32 1.04 -9.90 -3.24
CA TYR A 32 1.81 -10.88 -2.47
C TYR A 32 2.84 -11.61 -3.34
N GLN A 33 2.45 -12.04 -4.53
CA GLN A 33 3.28 -12.81 -5.47
C GLN A 33 4.28 -11.95 -6.25
N ARG A 34 4.04 -10.63 -6.37
CA ARG A 34 5.02 -9.73 -6.99
C ARG A 34 6.23 -9.57 -6.08
N HIS A 35 7.21 -10.42 -6.31
CA HIS A 35 8.59 -9.98 -6.32
C HIS A 35 8.85 -9.39 -7.70
N ASP A 36 9.10 -8.09 -7.75
CA ASP A 36 9.52 -7.47 -8.99
C ASP A 36 10.88 -8.06 -9.39
N LYS A 37 10.89 -8.89 -10.44
CA LYS A 37 12.12 -9.31 -11.09
C LYS A 37 12.57 -8.12 -11.94
N ARG A 38 13.55 -7.39 -11.37
CA ARG A 38 14.37 -6.33 -12.00
C ARG A 38 13.64 -5.01 -12.23
N VAL A 39 13.37 -4.28 -11.14
CA VAL A 39 13.77 -2.87 -11.17
C VAL A 39 15.24 -2.87 -10.75
N THR A 40 16.13 -2.68 -11.71
CA THR A 40 17.55 -2.58 -11.41
C THR A 40 17.78 -1.39 -10.48
N VAL A 41 18.80 -1.48 -9.61
CA VAL A 41 19.23 -0.32 -8.81
C VAL A 41 19.44 0.88 -9.72
N ALA A 42 19.97 0.66 -10.92
CA ALA A 42 20.13 1.67 -11.96
C ALA A 42 18.81 2.31 -12.46
N GLU A 43 17.69 1.58 -12.53
CA GLU A 43 16.38 2.16 -12.88
C GLU A 43 15.78 2.98 -11.74
N ILE A 44 15.95 2.50 -10.50
CA ILE A 44 15.57 3.26 -9.30
C ILE A 44 16.41 4.53 -9.21
N GLU A 45 17.72 4.43 -9.39
CA GLU A 45 18.66 5.55 -9.39
C GLU A 45 18.36 6.52 -10.53
N ARG A 46 18.09 6.04 -11.76
CA ARG A 46 17.65 6.92 -12.85
C ARG A 46 16.35 7.65 -12.54
N GLY A 47 15.37 6.96 -11.97
CA GLY A 47 14.12 7.57 -11.51
C GLY A 47 14.36 8.58 -10.39
N LEU A 48 15.21 8.24 -9.42
CA LEU A 48 15.53 9.07 -8.27
C LEU A 48 16.35 10.30 -8.67
N GLU A 49 17.32 10.15 -9.57
CA GLU A 49 18.07 11.25 -10.18
C GLU A 49 17.16 12.13 -11.02
N SER A 50 16.20 11.58 -11.76
CA SER A 50 15.20 12.38 -12.46
C SER A 50 14.39 13.20 -11.47
N LEU A 51 13.91 12.59 -10.38
CA LEU A 51 13.17 13.28 -9.32
C LEU A 51 14.03 14.31 -8.57
N HIS A 52 15.29 14.01 -8.29
CA HIS A 52 16.24 14.92 -7.64
C HIS A 52 16.59 16.08 -8.57
N ARG A 53 16.85 15.84 -9.86
CA ARG A 53 17.01 16.91 -10.86
C ARG A 53 15.77 17.79 -10.93
N THR A 54 14.57 17.21 -10.94
CA THR A 54 13.31 17.98 -10.88
C THR A 54 13.14 18.73 -9.55
N ARG A 55 13.65 18.20 -8.43
CA ARG A 55 13.60 18.85 -7.11
C ARG A 55 14.62 19.98 -6.96
N GLU A 56 15.80 19.81 -7.54
CA GLU A 56 16.93 20.76 -7.52
C GLU A 56 16.78 21.85 -8.58
N GLN A 57 15.97 21.62 -9.60
CA GLN A 57 15.40 22.70 -10.40
C GLN A 57 14.56 23.59 -9.49
N THR A 58 15.17 24.66 -8.99
CA THR A 58 14.47 25.81 -8.45
C THR A 58 13.62 26.39 -9.57
N HIS A 59 12.33 26.03 -9.59
CA HIS A 59 11.36 26.72 -10.42
C HIS A 59 11.27 28.17 -9.92
N SER A 60 11.95 29.09 -10.61
CA SER A 60 11.80 30.54 -10.39
C SER A 60 10.34 30.98 -10.64
N ASP A 61 9.66 30.27 -11.55
CA ASP A 61 8.22 30.37 -11.82
C ASP A 61 7.53 29.02 -11.57
N CYS A 62 7.32 28.67 -10.30
CA CYS A 62 6.43 27.57 -9.94
C CYS A 62 4.98 28.07 -10.03
N ALA A 63 4.38 28.01 -11.22
CA ALA A 63 2.97 28.28 -11.39
C ALA A 63 2.16 27.21 -10.65
N ARG A 64 1.43 27.63 -9.60
CA ARG A 64 0.53 26.75 -8.84
C ARG A 64 -0.48 26.08 -9.79
N ASN A 65 -0.33 24.77 -10.01
CA ASN A 65 -1.14 23.99 -10.95
C ASN A 65 -2.36 23.29 -10.30
N PHE A 66 -2.50 23.41 -8.98
CA PHE A 66 -3.61 22.89 -8.19
C PHE A 66 -3.81 23.74 -6.93
N ALA A 67 -5.07 23.93 -6.54
CA ALA A 67 -5.45 24.60 -5.29
C ALA A 67 -6.26 23.62 -4.43
N GLY A 68 -5.78 23.33 -3.22
CA GLY A 68 -6.44 22.40 -2.30
C GLY A 68 -5.44 21.68 -1.39
N SER A 69 -5.95 20.68 -0.66
CA SER A 69 -5.11 19.84 0.19
C SER A 69 -4.25 18.87 -0.62
N SER A 70 -3.17 18.36 -0.03
CA SER A 70 -2.33 17.31 -0.64
C SER A 70 -3.16 16.07 -1.02
N LYS A 71 -4.14 15.69 -0.19
CA LYS A 71 -5.06 14.57 -0.48
C LYS A 71 -5.92 14.83 -1.72
N ALA A 72 -6.45 16.05 -1.86
CA ALA A 72 -7.22 16.44 -3.03
C ALA A 72 -6.35 16.50 -4.29
N MET A 73 -5.08 16.91 -4.15
CA MET A 73 -4.12 16.92 -5.25
C MET A 73 -3.82 15.51 -5.77
N GLU A 74 -3.66 14.53 -4.88
CA GLU A 74 -3.46 13.12 -5.24
C GLU A 74 -4.64 12.57 -6.05
N GLN A 75 -5.86 12.87 -5.60
CA GLN A 75 -7.10 12.50 -6.27
C GLN A 75 -7.20 13.10 -7.68
N GLU A 76 -6.97 14.40 -7.81
CA GLU A 76 -7.00 15.09 -9.11
C GLU A 76 -5.90 14.61 -10.05
N SER A 77 -4.69 14.38 -9.52
CA SER A 77 -3.57 13.87 -10.31
C SER A 77 -3.89 12.48 -10.87
N ALA A 78 -4.44 11.58 -10.05
CA ALA A 78 -4.88 10.26 -10.50
C ALA A 78 -5.95 10.39 -11.61
N LYS A 79 -7.00 11.19 -11.42
CA LYS A 79 -8.02 11.41 -12.46
C LYS A 79 -7.42 11.87 -13.78
N ARG A 80 -6.56 12.89 -13.76
CA ARG A 80 -5.92 13.45 -14.96
C ARG A 80 -5.05 12.43 -15.68
N MET A 81 -4.24 11.68 -14.93
CA MET A 81 -3.36 10.65 -15.50
C MET A 81 -4.17 9.52 -16.15
N TRP A 82 -5.20 9.02 -15.48
CA TRP A 82 -6.02 7.92 -15.99
C TRP A 82 -6.87 8.35 -17.18
N ALA A 83 -7.51 9.53 -17.13
CA ALA A 83 -8.33 10.07 -18.22
C ALA A 83 -7.53 10.28 -19.51
N SER A 84 -6.26 10.71 -19.40
CA SER A 84 -5.45 11.08 -20.56
C SER A 84 -4.58 9.96 -21.14
N SER A 85 -4.45 8.85 -20.41
CA SER A 85 -3.61 7.69 -20.76
C SER A 85 -3.73 7.21 -22.21
N VAL A 86 -4.95 6.94 -22.68
CA VAL A 86 -5.18 6.42 -24.04
C VAL A 86 -4.87 7.49 -25.08
N ASN A 87 -5.40 8.71 -24.91
CA ASN A 87 -5.22 9.77 -25.90
C ASN A 87 -3.74 10.19 -26.04
N ARG A 88 -3.03 10.35 -24.91
CA ARG A 88 -1.66 10.86 -24.90
C ARG A 88 -0.60 9.79 -25.12
N HIS A 89 -0.85 8.56 -24.67
CA HIS A 89 0.18 7.53 -24.59
C HIS A 89 -0.24 6.21 -25.23
N GLN A 90 -1.48 6.09 -25.71
CA GLN A 90 -2.02 4.87 -26.33
C GLN A 90 -1.93 3.64 -25.41
N VAL A 91 -2.03 3.85 -24.10
CA VAL A 91 -2.01 2.78 -23.08
C VAL A 91 -3.27 2.80 -22.21
N ARG A 92 -3.62 1.62 -21.69
CA ARG A 92 -4.62 1.47 -20.63
C ARG A 92 -3.95 0.95 -19.36
N TYR A 93 -4.25 1.58 -18.24
CA TYR A 93 -3.87 1.07 -16.95
C TYR A 93 -4.90 0.04 -16.48
N THR A 94 -4.45 -1.10 -15.97
CA THR A 94 -5.34 -2.19 -15.54
C THR A 94 -5.35 -2.36 -14.03
N GLU A 95 -4.30 -1.88 -13.36
CA GLU A 95 -4.04 -2.07 -11.95
C GLU A 95 -3.59 -0.73 -11.32
N MET A 96 -4.12 -0.40 -10.15
CA MET A 96 -3.70 0.78 -9.38
C MET A 96 -3.12 0.34 -8.04
N LEU A 97 -1.83 0.61 -7.82
CA LEU A 97 -1.22 0.46 -6.50
C LEU A 97 -1.59 1.66 -5.63
N SER A 98 -2.26 1.42 -4.52
CA SER A 98 -2.68 2.49 -3.62
C SER A 98 -2.73 2.06 -2.16
N ASP A 99 -3.05 3.01 -1.30
CA ASP A 99 -3.28 2.78 0.12
C ASP A 99 -4.61 2.06 0.37
N GLY A 100 -4.78 1.56 1.60
CA GLY A 100 -5.98 0.83 2.04
C GLY A 100 -7.29 1.57 1.84
N ASP A 101 -7.32 2.83 2.26
CA ASP A 101 -8.44 3.74 2.00
C ASP A 101 -7.93 4.85 1.07
N SER A 102 -7.78 4.50 -0.20
CA SER A 102 -7.35 5.44 -1.24
C SER A 102 -8.57 6.14 -1.82
N ALA A 103 -8.72 7.41 -1.48
CA ALA A 103 -9.71 8.27 -2.11
C ALA A 103 -9.40 8.46 -3.61
N ALA A 104 -8.12 8.45 -4.00
CA ALA A 104 -7.73 8.51 -5.41
C ALA A 104 -8.21 7.29 -6.21
N PHE A 105 -8.12 6.08 -5.64
CA PHE A 105 -8.68 4.88 -6.30
C PHE A 105 -10.19 5.00 -6.53
N ARG A 106 -10.94 5.53 -5.54
CA ARG A 106 -12.38 5.75 -5.69
C ARG A 106 -12.71 6.71 -6.83
N GLU A 107 -11.94 7.78 -6.97
CA GLU A 107 -12.09 8.74 -8.06
C GLU A 107 -11.79 8.10 -9.43
N VAL A 108 -10.77 7.24 -9.52
CA VAL A 108 -10.44 6.51 -10.76
C VAL A 108 -11.55 5.54 -11.15
N VAL A 109 -12.12 4.80 -10.18
CA VAL A 109 -13.26 3.91 -10.44
C VAL A 109 -14.47 4.70 -10.89
N ALA A 110 -14.79 5.81 -10.22
CA ALA A 110 -15.92 6.68 -10.58
C ALA A 110 -15.75 7.31 -11.97
N LEU A 111 -14.53 7.65 -12.36
CA LEU A 111 -14.20 8.16 -13.69
C LEU A 111 -14.49 7.13 -14.80
N ASN A 112 -14.43 5.82 -14.48
CA ASN A 112 -14.58 4.72 -15.44
C ASN A 112 -13.81 4.96 -16.76
N PRO A 113 -12.48 5.18 -16.69
CA PRO A 113 -11.69 5.65 -17.83
C PRO A 113 -11.70 4.66 -19.00
N TYR A 114 -12.00 3.38 -18.73
CA TYR A 114 -12.02 2.31 -19.71
C TYR A 114 -13.33 1.50 -19.60
N PRO A 115 -14.40 1.90 -20.31
CA PRO A 115 -15.66 1.17 -20.28
C PRO A 115 -15.49 -0.31 -20.60
N GLY A 116 -16.07 -1.18 -19.76
CA GLY A 116 -15.94 -2.63 -19.89
C GLY A 116 -14.65 -3.22 -19.32
N HIS A 117 -13.77 -2.40 -18.72
CA HIS A 117 -12.56 -2.88 -18.05
C HIS A 117 -12.51 -2.39 -16.60
N GLU A 118 -12.58 -3.32 -15.66
CA GLU A 118 -12.47 -3.02 -14.23
C GLU A 118 -11.01 -2.73 -13.85
N VAL A 119 -10.80 -1.63 -13.13
CA VAL A 119 -9.49 -1.29 -12.56
C VAL A 119 -9.28 -2.06 -11.27
N VAL A 120 -8.26 -2.91 -11.25
CA VAL A 120 -7.94 -3.73 -10.08
C VAL A 120 -7.12 -2.92 -9.06
N LYS A 121 -7.60 -2.86 -7.82
CA LYS A 121 -6.83 -2.26 -6.72
C LYS A 121 -5.75 -3.20 -6.22
N LEU A 122 -4.51 -2.71 -6.18
CA LEU A 122 -3.40 -3.34 -5.48
C LEU A 122 -3.08 -2.56 -4.21
N GLU A 123 -2.75 -3.29 -3.15
CA GLU A 123 -2.46 -2.72 -1.85
C GLU A 123 -0.96 -2.49 -1.68
N CYS A 124 -0.58 -1.29 -1.26
CA CYS A 124 0.80 -0.97 -0.92
C CYS A 124 1.29 -1.81 0.28
N ILE A 125 2.36 -2.58 0.10
CA ILE A 125 2.97 -3.40 1.16
C ILE A 125 3.35 -2.53 2.38
N ASN A 126 3.82 -1.31 2.14
CA ASN A 126 4.18 -0.37 3.20
C ASN A 126 2.98 0.04 4.07
N HIS A 127 1.77 0.06 3.49
CA HIS A 127 0.54 0.34 4.21
C HIS A 127 -0.11 -0.93 4.78
N ALA A 128 0.03 -2.07 4.11
CA ALA A 128 -0.52 -3.35 4.55
C ALA A 128 0.02 -3.77 5.92
N HIS A 129 1.34 -3.73 6.13
CA HIS A 129 1.92 -4.13 7.42
C HIS A 129 1.64 -3.10 8.54
N LYS A 130 1.56 -1.80 8.23
CA LYS A 130 1.13 -0.77 9.20
C LYS A 130 -0.30 -1.01 9.69
N ARG A 131 -1.21 -1.40 8.79
CA ARG A 131 -2.60 -1.74 9.15
C ARG A 131 -2.67 -2.91 10.12
N MET A 132 -1.79 -3.91 9.97
CA MET A 132 -1.67 -5.01 10.91
C MET A 132 -1.30 -4.51 12.32
N ASP A 133 -0.33 -3.61 12.45
CA ASP A 133 0.04 -3.02 13.75
C ASP A 133 -1.14 -2.28 14.38
N THR A 134 -1.87 -1.48 13.60
CA THR A 134 -3.09 -0.80 14.06
C THR A 134 -4.14 -1.80 14.56
N ALA A 135 -4.39 -2.88 13.82
CA ALA A 135 -5.34 -3.91 14.22
C ALA A 135 -4.91 -4.65 15.50
N LEU A 136 -3.62 -4.99 15.61
CA LEU A 136 -3.05 -5.63 16.80
C LEU A 136 -3.17 -4.71 18.04
N ARG A 137 -2.89 -3.42 17.90
CA ARG A 137 -3.06 -2.44 18.99
C ARG A 137 -4.51 -2.29 19.40
N LYS A 138 -5.43 -2.24 18.43
CA LYS A 138 -6.88 -2.19 18.69
C LYS A 138 -7.33 -3.42 19.47
N ILE A 139 -6.95 -4.62 19.04
CA ILE A 139 -7.25 -5.87 19.75
C ILE A 139 -6.60 -5.89 21.14
N SER A 140 -5.36 -5.41 21.27
CA SER A 140 -4.67 -5.33 22.56
C SER A 140 -5.44 -4.49 23.57
N SER A 141 -5.94 -3.33 23.13
CA SER A 141 -6.75 -2.44 23.95
C SER A 141 -8.13 -3.04 24.27
N GLN A 142 -8.88 -3.45 23.24
CA GLN A 142 -10.24 -3.97 23.39
C GLN A 142 -10.32 -5.22 24.26
N LYS A 143 -9.36 -6.13 24.11
CA LYS A 143 -9.31 -7.39 24.87
C LYS A 143 -8.43 -7.31 26.12
N LYS A 144 -7.96 -6.11 26.50
CA LYS A 144 -7.07 -5.87 27.65
C LYS A 144 -5.85 -6.81 27.67
N LEU A 145 -5.27 -7.08 26.49
CA LEU A 145 -4.11 -7.97 26.32
C LEU A 145 -2.77 -7.25 26.52
N GLY A 146 -2.77 -5.93 26.72
CA GLY A 146 -1.59 -5.15 27.03
C GLY A 146 -1.07 -5.32 28.46
N GLY A 147 -0.09 -4.49 28.86
CA GLY A 147 0.49 -4.47 30.20
C GLY A 147 1.80 -5.25 30.35
N LYS A 148 2.23 -5.44 31.60
CA LYS A 148 3.47 -6.15 31.96
C LYS A 148 3.20 -7.65 32.15
N GLY A 149 4.17 -8.48 31.78
CA GLY A 149 4.11 -9.94 31.96
C GLY A 149 4.25 -10.76 30.67
N VAL A 150 4.50 -12.06 30.85
CA VAL A 150 4.60 -13.04 29.77
C VAL A 150 3.25 -13.15 29.04
N GLY A 151 3.29 -13.35 27.71
CA GLY A 151 2.07 -13.47 26.90
C GLY A 151 1.31 -12.17 26.58
N LYS A 152 1.64 -11.03 27.21
CA LYS A 152 0.99 -9.75 26.91
C LYS A 152 1.33 -9.23 25.52
N LEU A 153 0.37 -8.62 24.84
CA LEU A 153 0.51 -7.97 23.53
C LEU A 153 0.90 -6.49 23.72
N THR A 154 2.18 -6.28 24.03
CA THR A 154 2.74 -4.93 24.21
C THR A 154 2.92 -4.20 22.88
N ALA A 155 3.04 -2.88 22.91
CA ALA A 155 3.36 -2.06 21.74
C ALA A 155 4.62 -2.54 21.00
N LYS A 156 5.64 -3.00 21.73
CA LYS A 156 6.87 -3.58 21.17
C LYS A 156 6.56 -4.87 20.41
N LYS A 157 5.76 -5.77 20.99
CA LYS A 157 5.35 -7.02 20.34
C LYS A 157 4.46 -6.79 19.11
N CYS A 158 3.56 -5.81 19.13
CA CYS A 158 2.80 -5.44 17.92
C CYS A 158 3.74 -5.04 16.78
N LYS A 159 4.74 -4.20 17.07
CA LYS A 159 5.75 -3.77 16.09
C LYS A 159 6.63 -4.93 15.61
N THR A 160 7.00 -5.85 16.50
CA THR A 160 7.71 -7.08 16.14
C THR A 160 6.88 -7.95 15.18
N LEU A 161 5.60 -8.20 15.49
CA LEU A 161 4.69 -8.97 14.64
C LEU A 161 4.45 -8.30 13.29
N GLN A 162 4.30 -6.98 13.28
CA GLN A 162 4.24 -6.16 12.07
C GLN A 162 5.48 -6.37 11.18
N ASN A 163 6.68 -6.36 11.76
CA ASN A 163 7.91 -6.58 11.02
C ASN A 163 8.01 -8.01 10.48
N TYR A 164 7.62 -9.02 11.27
CA TYR A 164 7.53 -10.40 10.79
C TYR A 164 6.55 -10.53 9.63
N TYR A 165 5.37 -9.91 9.72
CA TYR A 165 4.38 -9.90 8.64
C TYR A 165 4.91 -9.21 7.38
N ARG A 166 5.62 -8.08 7.53
CA ARG A 166 6.32 -7.43 6.40
C ARG A 166 7.34 -8.38 5.76
N GLY A 167 8.17 -9.05 6.57
CA GLY A 167 9.14 -10.03 6.08
C GLY A 167 8.49 -11.22 5.37
N ALA A 168 7.38 -11.73 5.90
CA ALA A 168 6.62 -12.84 5.30
C ALA A 168 5.98 -12.50 3.94
N ILE A 169 5.71 -11.21 3.69
CA ILE A 169 5.27 -10.73 2.37
C ILE A 169 6.46 -10.55 1.42
N LEU A 170 7.56 -9.98 1.93
CA LEU A 170 8.72 -9.59 1.13
C LEU A 170 9.70 -10.72 0.85
N ASN A 171 9.60 -11.86 1.52
CA ASN A 171 10.49 -13.01 1.37
C ASN A 171 9.68 -14.29 1.05
N ASN A 172 8.57 -14.12 0.34
CA ASN A 172 7.63 -15.16 -0.06
C ASN A 172 8.19 -16.03 -1.19
#